data_AF-A0A2D5IJS9-F1
#
_entry.id   AF-A0A2D5IJS9-F1
#
_cell.length_a   1.000
_cell.length_b   1.000
_cell.length_c   1.000
_cell.angle_alpha   90.00
_cell.angle_beta   90.00
_cell.angle_gamma   90.00
#
_symmetry.space_group_name_H-M   'P 1'
#
loop_
_entity.id
_entity.type
_entity.pdbx_description
1 polymer ?
#
loop_
_entity_poly.entity_id
_entity_poly.type
_entity_poly.pdbx_seq_one_letter_code
_entity_poly.pdbx_strand_id
1 'polypeptide(L)'
;MFSKNAKYHLGQVVRHKKHPFRGVIFDVDPEFSNTDDWYESIPEDHRPVREQPYYHLLAENDHSFYVAYVSEQNLVEDVSGEPVDHPDIPDL
;
A
#
# COMPACT_ATOMS: atom_id res chain seq x y z
N MET A 1 -15.43 -16.81 -11.96
CA MET A 1 -14.37 -15.86 -12.36
C MET A 1 -14.33 -14.82 -11.25
N PHE A 2 -13.39 -14.92 -10.31
CA PHE A 2 -13.27 -13.91 -9.25
C PHE A 2 -12.57 -12.69 -9.85
N SER A 3 -13.34 -11.76 -10.42
CA SER A 3 -12.83 -10.43 -10.73
C SER A 3 -12.72 -9.66 -9.41
N LYS A 4 -11.67 -9.95 -8.63
CA LYS A 4 -11.20 -9.00 -7.62
C LYS A 4 -10.67 -7.79 -8.38
N ASN A 5 -11.55 -6.83 -8.63
CA ASN A 5 -11.13 -5.55 -9.20
C ASN A 5 -10.35 -4.82 -8.10
N ALA A 6 -9.05 -4.69 -8.32
CA ALA A 6 -8.19 -3.81 -7.54
C ALA A 6 -8.83 -2.41 -7.54
N LYS A 7 -9.11 -1.85 -6.36
CA LYS A 7 -9.68 -0.50 -6.24
C LYS A 7 -8.71 0.56 -6.71
N TYR A 8 -7.42 0.30 -6.53
CA TYR A 8 -6.33 1.19 -6.92
C TYR A 8 -5.48 0.57 -8.02
N HIS A 9 -4.87 1.42 -8.85
CA HIS A 9 -4.04 1.03 -9.98
C HIS A 9 -2.58 1.46 -9.82
N LEU A 10 -1.68 0.84 -10.59
CA LEU A 10 -0.26 1.21 -10.61
C LEU A 10 -0.09 2.69 -11.01
N GLY A 11 0.87 3.36 -10.38
CA GLY A 11 1.11 4.80 -10.52
C GLY A 11 0.12 5.69 -9.74
N GLN A 12 -0.90 5.12 -9.09
CA GLN A 12 -1.84 5.90 -8.30
C GLN A 12 -1.23 6.29 -6.95
N VAL A 13 -1.41 7.55 -6.55
CA VAL A 13 -1.06 8.03 -5.23
C VAL A 13 -2.18 7.69 -4.25
N VAL A 14 -1.81 7.03 -3.17
CA VAL A 14 -2.70 6.61 -2.08
C VAL A 14 -2.12 7.03 -0.75
N ARG A 15 -2.95 7.06 0.28
CA ARG A 15 -2.53 7.32 1.66
C ARG A 15 -3.11 6.30 2.60
N HIS A 16 -2.43 6.09 3.72
CA HIS A 16 -2.91 5.17 4.73
C HIS A 16 -4.04 5.79 5.57
N LYS A 17 -5.08 5.02 5.88
CA LYS A 17 -6.23 5.49 6.67
C LYS A 17 -5.86 5.92 8.10
N LYS A 18 -4.93 5.18 8.73
CA LYS A 18 -4.55 5.35 10.14
C LYS A 18 -3.19 6.00 10.35
N HIS A 19 -2.32 5.97 9.34
CA HIS A 19 -0.93 6.37 9.48
C HIS A 19 -0.70 7.60 8.57
N PRO A 20 0.04 8.61 9.04
CA PRO A 20 0.26 9.83 8.27
C PRO A 20 1.37 9.61 7.23
N PHE A 21 1.15 8.72 6.26
CA PHE A 21 2.02 8.55 5.11
C PHE A 21 1.21 8.47 3.82
N ARG A 22 1.82 8.95 2.75
CA ARG A 22 1.32 8.85 1.38
C ARG A 22 2.34 8.09 0.53
N GLY A 23 1.89 7.47 -0.55
CA GLY A 23 2.77 6.71 -1.42
C GLY A 23 2.17 6.43 -2.77
N VAL A 24 3.02 6.15 -3.75
CA VAL A 24 2.60 5.73 -5.08
C VAL A 24 2.65 4.21 -5.18
N ILE A 25 1.59 3.62 -5.73
CA ILE A 25 1.52 2.17 -5.96
C ILE A 25 2.44 1.83 -7.14
N PHE A 26 3.38 0.91 -6.93
CA PHE A 26 4.23 0.40 -8.00
C PHE A 26 4.03 -1.09 -8.27
N ASP A 27 3.43 -1.83 -7.34
CA ASP A 27 3.08 -3.24 -7.54
C ASP A 27 1.81 -3.64 -6.76
N VAL A 28 1.18 -4.73 -7.18
CA VAL A 28 -0.05 -5.26 -6.59
C VAL A 28 -0.09 -6.79 -6.60
N ASP A 29 -0.29 -7.37 -5.42
CA ASP A 29 -0.58 -8.78 -5.26
C ASP A 29 -2.09 -9.01 -5.20
N PRO A 30 -2.63 -10.05 -5.85
CA PRO A 30 -4.06 -10.38 -5.78
C PRO A 30 -4.53 -10.87 -4.40
N GLU A 31 -3.60 -11.33 -3.57
CA GLU A 31 -3.78 -11.81 -2.20
C GLU A 31 -2.51 -11.57 -1.37
N PHE A 32 -2.59 -11.82 -0.05
CA PHE A 32 -1.42 -11.69 0.83
C PHE A 32 -0.27 -12.60 0.37
N SER A 33 0.84 -12.00 -0.05
CA SER A 33 2.02 -12.71 -0.57
C SER A 33 3.30 -12.48 0.27
N ASN A 34 3.15 -11.95 1.49
CA ASN A 34 4.27 -11.73 2.41
C ASN A 34 4.42 -12.91 3.40
N THR A 35 5.43 -12.88 4.26
CA THR A 35 5.72 -13.98 5.19
C THR A 35 4.67 -14.13 6.29
N ASP A 36 4.45 -15.37 6.74
CA ASP A 36 3.60 -15.62 7.90
C ASP A 36 4.13 -14.92 9.16
N ASP A 37 5.45 -14.83 9.36
CA ASP A 37 6.05 -14.03 10.45
C ASP A 37 5.58 -12.57 10.45
N TRP A 38 5.53 -11.93 9.27
CA TRP A 38 5.01 -10.56 9.16
C TRP A 38 3.54 -10.52 9.57
N TYR A 39 2.74 -11.49 9.12
CA TYR A 39 1.33 -11.58 9.46
C TYR A 39 1.10 -11.78 10.96
N GLU A 40 1.92 -12.63 11.59
CA GLU A 40 1.87 -12.92 13.02
C GLU A 40 2.38 -11.74 13.87
N SER A 41 3.31 -10.94 13.34
CA SER A 41 3.80 -9.72 14.00
C SER A 41 2.71 -8.64 14.14
N ILE A 42 1.66 -8.72 13.33
CA ILE A 42 0.52 -7.79 13.40
C ILE A 42 -0.41 -8.26 14.53
N PRO A 43 -0.79 -7.37 15.47
CA PRO A 43 -1.75 -7.68 16.51
C PRO A 43 -3.06 -8.19 15.91
N GLU A 44 -3.66 -9.20 16.53
CA GLU A 44 -4.78 -9.96 15.98
C GLU A 44 -5.97 -9.08 15.57
N ASP A 45 -6.30 -8.06 16.38
CA ASP A 45 -7.34 -7.05 16.10
C ASP A 45 -7.07 -6.18 14.86
N HIS A 46 -5.82 -6.15 14.38
CA HIS A 46 -5.37 -5.33 13.26
C HIS A 46 -4.96 -6.17 12.05
N ARG A 47 -5.04 -7.50 12.13
CA ARG A 47 -4.65 -8.38 11.02
C ARG A 47 -5.55 -8.15 9.81
N PRO A 48 -4.98 -7.79 8.65
CA PRO A 48 -5.77 -7.62 7.45
C PRO A 48 -6.26 -8.97 6.92
N VAL A 49 -7.40 -8.97 6.22
CA VAL A 49 -7.92 -10.16 5.55
C VAL A 49 -6.93 -10.60 4.46
N ARG A 50 -6.54 -11.88 4.41
CA ARG A 50 -5.58 -12.39 3.41
C ARG A 50 -6.17 -12.42 2.00
N GLU A 51 -7.47 -12.68 1.88
CA GLU A 51 -8.20 -12.79 0.62
C GLU A 51 -8.57 -11.42 -0.01
N GLN A 52 -7.65 -10.47 -0.03
CA GLN A 52 -7.83 -9.16 -0.68
C GLN A 52 -6.53 -8.72 -1.38
N PRO A 53 -6.57 -7.78 -2.34
CA PRO A 53 -5.36 -7.24 -2.93
C PRO A 53 -4.47 -6.54 -1.90
N TYR A 54 -3.16 -6.76 -2.02
CA TYR A 54 -2.13 -6.05 -1.27
C TYR A 54 -1.31 -5.22 -2.24
N TYR A 55 -0.93 -4.04 -1.80
CA TYR A 55 -0.23 -3.08 -2.64
C TYR A 55 1.14 -2.82 -2.06
N HIS A 56 2.12 -2.79 -2.96
CA HIS A 56 3.42 -2.22 -2.68
C HIS A 56 3.41 -0.77 -3.12
N LEU A 57 3.73 0.11 -2.18
CA LEU A 57 3.81 1.53 -2.43
C LEU A 57 5.15 2.09 -1.96
N LEU A 58 5.70 3.00 -2.75
CA LEU A 58 6.79 3.86 -2.33
C LEU A 58 6.21 4.93 -1.42
N ALA A 59 6.33 4.72 -0.12
CA ALA A 59 5.76 5.57 0.92
C ALA A 59 6.76 6.66 1.34
N GLU A 60 6.22 7.84 1.60
CA GLU A 60 6.94 8.91 2.23
C GLU A 60 6.16 9.46 3.41
N ASN A 61 6.92 9.89 4.40
CA ASN A 61 6.43 10.69 5.51
C ASN A 61 7.30 11.95 5.63
N ASP A 62 6.98 12.82 6.59
CA ASP A 62 7.70 14.09 6.78
C ASP A 62 9.22 13.93 7.01
N HIS A 63 9.69 12.72 7.36
CA HIS A 63 11.06 12.49 7.81
C HIS A 63 11.87 11.53 6.92
N SER A 64 11.24 10.66 6.11
CA SER A 64 11.91 9.55 5.42
C SER A 64 11.05 8.93 4.30
N PHE A 65 11.74 8.19 3.43
CA PHE A 65 11.19 7.44 2.30
C PHE A 65 11.39 5.94 2.53
N TYR A 66 10.40 5.10 2.24
CA TYR A 66 10.45 3.65 2.45
C TYR A 66 9.40 2.90 1.61
N VAL A 67 9.65 1.62 1.35
CA VAL A 67 8.64 0.74 0.73
C VAL A 67 7.66 0.26 1.79
N ALA A 68 6.36 0.43 1.55
CA ALA A 68 5.30 -0.08 2.40
C ALA A 68 4.50 -1.16 1.71
N TYR A 69 4.19 -2.23 2.45
CA TYR A 69 3.29 -3.31 2.04
C TYR A 69 1.98 -3.20 2.81
N VAL A 70 0.89 -2.88 2.10
CA VAL A 70 -0.38 -2.50 2.75
C VAL A 70 -1.57 -3.14 2.04
N SER A 71 -2.56 -3.58 2.82
CA SER A 71 -3.81 -4.12 2.30
C SER A 71 -4.74 -3.04 1.75
N GLU A 72 -5.53 -3.39 0.72
CA GLU A 72 -6.49 -2.47 0.09
C GLU A 72 -7.43 -1.78 1.10
N GLN A 73 -7.92 -2.52 2.10
CA GLN A 73 -8.83 -1.98 3.12
C GLN A 73 -8.24 -0.82 3.93
N ASN A 74 -6.92 -0.75 4.05
CA ASN A 74 -6.20 0.24 4.86
C ASN A 74 -5.75 1.46 4.03
N LEU A 75 -5.91 1.40 2.72
CA LEU A 75 -5.60 2.50 1.80
C LEU A 75 -6.83 3.32 1.49
N VAL A 76 -6.61 4.60 1.21
CA VAL A 76 -7.57 5.52 0.56
C VAL A 76 -6.88 6.25 -0.56
N GLU A 77 -7.66 6.59 -1.59
CA GLU A 77 -7.19 7.44 -2.67
C GLU A 77 -6.72 8.80 -2.13
N ASP A 78 -5.57 9.24 -2.63
CA ASP A 78 -5.13 10.60 -2.42
C ASP A 78 -5.69 11.50 -3.52
N VAL A 79 -6.67 12.33 -3.16
CA VAL A 79 -7.35 13.24 -4.09
C VAL A 79 -6.64 14.58 -4.22
N SER A 80 -5.47 14.77 -3.59
CA SER A 80 -4.74 16.04 -3.69
C SER A 80 -4.18 16.24 -5.10
N GLY A 81 -3.87 15.15 -5.81
CA GLY A 81 -3.22 15.20 -7.12
C GLY A 81 -1.74 15.58 -7.05
N GLU A 82 -1.18 15.73 -5.84
CA GLU A 82 0.23 16.04 -5.65
C GLU A 82 1.06 14.77 -5.85
N PRO A 83 2.18 14.86 -6.60
CA PRO A 83 3.10 13.75 -6.71
C PRO A 83 3.75 13.50 -5.33
N VAL A 84 4.14 12.25 -5.11
CA VAL A 84 5.06 11.89 -4.04
C VAL A 84 6.50 12.26 -4.46
N ASP A 85 7.30 12.71 -3.50
CA ASP A 85 8.69 13.15 -3.64
C ASP A 85 9.71 11.99 -3.46
N HIS A 86 9.24 10.74 -3.41
CA HIS A 86 10.09 9.57 -3.16
C HIS A 86 11.25 9.47 -4.18
N PRO A 87 12.52 9.42 -3.72
CA PRO A 87 13.70 9.57 -4.59
C PRO A 87 13.88 8.44 -5.61
N ASP A 88 13.28 7.27 -5.38
CA ASP A 88 13.27 6.14 -6.32
C ASP A 88 12.19 6.21 -7.41
N ILE A 89 11.29 7.20 -7.38
CA ILE A 89 10.28 7.40 -8.45
C ILE A 89 10.89 7.65 -9.84
N PRO A 90 12.00 8.39 -10.01
CA PRO A 90 12.62 8.60 -11.33
C PRO A 90 13.17 7.32 -11.97
N ASP A 91 13.42 6.27 -11.18
CA ASP A 91 14.00 5.00 -11.62
C ASP A 91 12.94 3.89 -11.85
N LEU A 92 11.66 4.23 -11.71
CA LEU A 92 10.51 3.31 -11.79
C LEU A 92 9.87 3.32 -13.19
#